data_AF-A0A3D1IKU1-F1
#
_entry.id   AF-A0A3D1IKU1-F1
#
_cell.length_a   1.000
_cell.length_b   1.000
_cell.length_c   1.000
_cell.angle_alpha   90.00
_cell.angle_beta   90.00
_cell.angle_gamma   90.00
#
_symmetry.space_group_name_H-M   'P 1'
#
loop_
_entity.id
_entity.type
_entity.pdbx_description
1 polymer ?
#
loop_
_entity_poly.entity_id
_entity_poly.type
_entity_poly.pdbx_seq_one_letter_code
_entity_poly.pdbx_strand_id
1 'polypeptide(L)'
;IPSYYESLSMVTLEAWALGRPVLANGQCDVLAGQCARSNAGLYYDSYEEFAETLHTILSQSALRRALGANGRTYFNTHYTWPVIERKYLTMLDRLERADQRNGGRAEPLPGWLGRRRRDLPPGRELVDQLPTGPASVTRTEEAGES
;
A
#
# COMPACT_ATOMS: atom_id res chain seq x y z
N ILE A 1 12.50 -9.73 10.13
CA ILE A 1 12.71 -8.92 8.92
C ILE A 1 13.56 -7.71 9.30
N PRO A 2 14.86 -7.75 9.02
CA PRO A 2 15.82 -6.73 9.48
C PRO A 2 15.92 -5.49 8.58
N SER A 3 15.11 -5.41 7.52
CA SER A 3 15.17 -4.31 6.53
C SER A 3 14.85 -2.95 7.14
N TYR A 4 15.61 -1.92 6.74
CA TYR A 4 15.36 -0.53 7.15
C TYR A 4 14.27 0.15 6.29
N TYR A 5 14.07 -0.33 5.06
CA TYR A 5 13.15 0.30 4.11
C TYR A 5 12.32 -0.77 3.41
N GLU A 6 11.01 -0.70 3.59
CA GLU A 6 10.03 -1.54 2.91
C GLU A 6 8.82 -0.69 2.58
N SER A 7 8.27 -0.83 1.36
CA SER A 7 6.93 -0.32 1.05
C SER A 7 5.84 -1.29 1.52
N LEU A 8 6.14 -2.58 1.44
CA LEU A 8 5.39 -3.71 1.98
C LEU A 8 6.33 -4.92 1.98
N SER A 9 6.25 -5.78 3.00
CA SER A 9 7.05 -7.01 3.05
C SER A 9 6.21 -8.23 2.68
N MET A 10 6.44 -8.78 1.49
CA MET A 10 5.80 -10.03 1.06
C MET A 10 6.11 -11.18 2.03
N VAL A 11 7.37 -11.27 2.48
CA VAL A 11 7.82 -12.29 3.45
C VAL A 11 7.07 -12.18 4.78
N THR A 12 6.76 -10.96 5.24
CA THR A 12 5.95 -10.75 6.45
C THR A 12 4.53 -11.31 6.25
N LEU A 13 3.93 -11.03 5.09
CA LEU A 13 2.59 -11.54 4.77
C LEU A 13 2.57 -13.06 4.64
N GLU A 14 3.58 -13.67 4.01
CA GLU A 14 3.73 -15.12 3.91
C GLU A 14 3.90 -15.78 5.29
N ALA A 15 4.73 -15.21 6.15
CA ALA A 15 4.89 -15.69 7.52
C ALA A 15 3.55 -15.68 8.28
N TRP A 16 2.81 -14.59 8.17
CA TRP A 16 1.48 -14.45 8.77
C TRP A 16 0.44 -15.39 8.18
N ALA A 17 0.42 -15.59 6.86
CA ALA A 17 -0.43 -16.58 6.21
C ALA A 17 -0.17 -17.99 6.76
N LEU A 18 1.08 -18.30 7.10
CA LEU A 18 1.49 -19.55 7.74
C LEU A 18 1.25 -19.58 9.25
N GLY A 19 0.81 -18.48 9.86
CA GLY A 19 0.59 -18.39 11.31
C GLY A 19 1.88 -18.28 12.11
N ARG A 20 2.93 -17.70 11.52
CA ARG A 20 4.23 -17.48 12.17
C ARG A 20 4.35 -16.00 12.56
N PRO A 21 4.73 -15.68 13.81
CA PRO A 21 4.98 -14.30 14.18
C PRO A 21 6.22 -13.75 13.48
N VAL A 22 6.27 -12.43 13.35
CA VAL A 22 7.40 -11.72 12.76
C VAL A 22 8.09 -10.86 13.81
N LEU A 23 9.42 -10.87 13.81
CA LEU A 23 10.25 -9.88 14.50
C LEU A 23 10.81 -8.93 13.45
N ALA A 24 10.48 -7.65 13.54
CA ALA A 24 10.81 -6.65 12.52
C ALA A 24 11.77 -5.56 13.01
N ASN A 25 12.50 -4.94 12.10
CA ASN A 25 13.27 -3.73 12.42
C ASN A 25 12.31 -2.57 12.72
N GLY A 26 12.45 -1.98 13.91
CA GLY A 26 11.64 -0.87 14.41
C GLY A 26 11.92 0.47 13.71
N GLN A 27 13.11 0.62 13.10
CA GLN A 27 13.48 1.77 12.30
C GLN A 27 12.78 1.81 10.92
N CYS A 28 12.01 0.77 10.59
CA CYS A 28 11.16 0.74 9.42
C CYS A 28 9.70 0.99 9.81
N ASP A 29 9.24 2.24 9.68
CA ASP A 29 7.86 2.66 10.06
C ASP A 29 6.76 1.77 9.47
N VAL A 30 6.97 1.30 8.23
CA VAL A 30 6.03 0.42 7.55
C VAL A 30 5.93 -0.93 8.28
N LEU A 31 7.06 -1.55 8.61
CA LEU A 31 7.08 -2.84 9.30
C LEU A 31 6.61 -2.71 10.75
N ALA A 32 7.11 -1.71 11.48
CA ALA A 32 6.68 -1.44 12.86
C ALA A 32 5.17 -1.18 12.91
N GLY A 33 4.65 -0.34 12.00
CA GLY A 33 3.23 -0.08 11.87
C GLY A 33 2.41 -1.32 11.48
N GLN A 34 2.94 -2.20 10.63
CA GLN A 34 2.29 -3.48 10.30
C GLN A 34 2.20 -4.39 11.53
N CYS A 35 3.28 -4.51 12.32
CA CYS A 35 3.27 -5.26 13.58
C CYS A 35 2.25 -4.70 14.57
N ALA A 36 2.19 -3.37 14.74
CA ALA A 36 1.25 -2.71 15.64
C ALA A 36 -0.22 -2.92 15.23
N ARG A 37 -0.56 -2.72 13.95
CA ARG A 37 -1.94 -2.88 13.45
C ARG A 37 -2.44 -4.33 13.48
N SER A 38 -1.54 -5.27 13.21
CA SER A 38 -1.89 -6.69 13.15
C SER A 38 -1.85 -7.37 14.52
N ASN A 39 -1.15 -6.78 15.49
CA ASN A 39 -0.76 -7.43 16.74
C ASN A 39 -0.17 -8.85 16.51
N ALA A 40 0.61 -8.99 15.44
CA ALA A 40 1.10 -10.28 14.93
C ALA A 40 2.62 -10.39 14.87
N GLY A 41 3.31 -9.42 15.44
CA GLY A 41 4.76 -9.37 15.50
C GLY A 41 5.23 -8.34 16.50
N LEU A 42 6.53 -8.40 16.79
CA LEU A 42 7.25 -7.45 17.63
C LEU A 42 8.31 -6.75 16.78
N TYR A 43 8.85 -5.65 17.27
CA TYR A 43 9.91 -4.91 16.59
C TYR A 43 11.00 -4.48 17.57
N TYR A 44 12.18 -4.15 17.04
CA TYR A 44 13.36 -3.79 17.81
C TYR A 44 14.08 -2.59 17.19
N ASP A 45 14.62 -1.72 18.02
CA ASP A 45 15.42 -0.56 17.60
C ASP A 45 16.92 -0.72 17.89
N SER A 46 17.28 -1.71 18.72
CA SER A 46 18.68 -2.05 19.03
C SER A 46 18.94 -3.56 19.00
N TYR A 47 20.21 -3.93 19.10
CA TYR A 47 20.60 -5.34 19.19
C TYR A 47 20.12 -5.98 20.50
N GLU A 48 20.19 -5.24 21.61
CA GLU A 48 19.73 -5.68 22.92
C GLU A 48 18.23 -5.98 22.89
N GLU A 49 17.44 -5.09 22.31
CA GLU A 49 16.01 -5.32 22.10
C GLU A 49 15.74 -6.50 21.18
N PHE A 50 16.51 -6.64 20.10
CA PHE A 50 16.40 -7.79 19.20
C PHE A 50 16.59 -9.10 19.94
N ALA A 51 17.66 -9.20 20.75
CA ALA A 51 18.02 -10.39 21.49
C ALA A 51 16.92 -10.76 22.50
N GLU A 52 16.46 -9.80 23.31
CA GLU A 52 15.42 -10.02 24.31
C GLU A 52 14.07 -10.36 23.69
N THR A 53 13.70 -9.67 22.60
CA THR A 53 12.44 -9.90 21.91
C THR A 53 12.43 -11.28 21.24
N LEU A 54 13.54 -11.67 20.61
CA LEU A 54 13.71 -12.99 20.04
C LEU A 54 13.64 -14.06 21.14
N HIS A 55 14.35 -13.87 22.24
CA HIS A 55 14.32 -14.77 23.39
C HIS A 55 12.89 -14.95 23.92
N THR A 56 12.14 -13.86 24.05
CA THR A 56 10.75 -13.84 24.50
C THR A 56 9.83 -14.64 23.58
N ILE A 57 9.94 -14.45 22.26
CA ILE A 57 9.15 -15.21 21.27
C ILE A 57 9.49 -16.71 21.31
N LEU A 58 10.75 -17.06 21.52
CA LEU A 58 11.20 -18.45 21.54
C LEU A 58 10.80 -19.16 22.85
N SER A 59 10.93 -18.49 23.99
CA SER A 59 10.65 -19.06 25.32
C SER A 59 9.15 -19.13 25.63
N GLN A 60 8.34 -18.18 25.16
CA GLN A 60 6.92 -18.10 25.49
C GLN A 60 6.03 -18.68 24.39
N SER A 61 5.70 -19.98 24.50
CA SER A 61 4.88 -20.67 23.49
C SER A 61 3.48 -20.08 23.31
N ALA A 62 2.86 -19.58 24.39
CA ALA A 62 1.55 -18.95 24.35
C ALA A 62 1.57 -17.65 23.53
N LEU A 63 2.55 -16.78 23.81
CA LEU A 63 2.77 -15.54 23.04
C LEU A 63 2.99 -15.84 21.56
N ARG A 64 3.89 -16.78 21.24
CA ARG A 64 4.18 -17.18 19.85
C ARG A 64 2.94 -17.65 19.11
N ARG A 65 2.09 -18.46 19.75
CA ARG A 65 0.82 -18.92 19.17
C ARG A 65 -0.17 -17.77 18.99
N ALA A 66 -0.29 -16.89 19.97
CA ALA A 66 -1.19 -15.73 19.89
C ALA A 66 -0.81 -14.80 18.74
N LEU A 67 0.46 -14.39 18.66
CA LEU A 67 0.97 -13.54 17.58
C LEU A 67 0.80 -14.22 16.20
N GLY A 68 1.08 -15.53 16.11
CA GLY A 68 0.86 -16.30 14.88
C GLY A 68 -0.61 -16.34 14.44
N ALA A 69 -1.54 -16.56 15.38
CA ALA A 69 -2.98 -16.56 15.11
C ALA A 69 -3.49 -15.18 14.68
N ASN A 70 -3.01 -14.12 15.34
CA ASN A 70 -3.31 -12.74 14.96
C ASN A 70 -2.82 -12.45 13.53
N GLY A 71 -1.59 -12.89 13.19
CA GLY A 71 -1.04 -12.74 11.85
C GLY A 71 -1.87 -13.41 10.79
N ARG A 72 -2.25 -14.67 11.02
CA ARG A 72 -3.13 -15.41 10.10
C ARG A 72 -4.48 -14.73 9.92
N THR A 73 -5.06 -14.22 11.00
CA THR A 73 -6.34 -13.48 10.97
C THR A 73 -6.19 -12.18 10.16
N TYR A 74 -5.13 -11.42 10.38
CA TYR A 74 -4.84 -10.17 9.69
C TYR A 74 -4.58 -10.40 8.19
N PHE A 75 -3.79 -11.42 7.83
CA PHE A 75 -3.58 -11.83 6.44
C PHE A 75 -4.91 -12.19 5.76
N ASN A 76 -5.71 -13.06 6.39
CA ASN A 76 -7.00 -13.49 5.85
C ASN A 76 -7.96 -12.33 5.59
N THR A 77 -7.97 -11.37 6.51
CA THR A 77 -8.87 -10.20 6.47
C THR A 77 -8.45 -9.18 5.41
N HIS A 78 -7.15 -8.99 5.17
CA HIS A 78 -6.67 -7.84 4.41
C HIS A 78 -5.91 -8.15 3.11
N TYR A 79 -5.33 -9.35 2.99
CA TYR A 79 -4.30 -9.66 1.99
C TYR A 79 -4.55 -10.95 1.18
N THR A 80 -5.60 -11.71 1.45
CA THR A 80 -5.98 -12.83 0.57
C THR A 80 -6.32 -12.33 -0.83
N TRP A 81 -6.10 -13.19 -1.83
CA TRP A 81 -6.35 -12.83 -3.22
C TRP A 81 -7.76 -12.24 -3.46
N PRO A 82 -8.85 -12.84 -2.95
CA PRO A 82 -10.19 -12.26 -3.12
C PRO A 82 -10.36 -10.87 -2.49
N VAL A 83 -9.62 -10.55 -1.43
CA VAL A 83 -9.64 -9.21 -0.81
C VAL A 83 -8.89 -8.21 -1.67
N ILE A 84 -7.71 -8.59 -2.18
CA ILE A 84 -6.90 -7.71 -3.05
C ILE A 84 -7.61 -7.46 -4.37
N GLU A 85 -8.08 -8.50 -5.05
CA GLU A 85 -8.85 -8.42 -6.29
C GLU A 85 -10.03 -7.46 -6.15
N ARG A 86 -10.83 -7.62 -5.08
CA ARG A 86 -11.97 -6.75 -4.81
C ARG A 86 -11.57 -5.28 -4.66
N LYS A 87 -10.46 -4.97 -3.99
CA LYS A 87 -9.95 -3.59 -3.84
C LYS A 87 -9.60 -3.00 -5.21
N TYR A 88 -8.91 -3.76 -6.06
CA TYR A 88 -8.57 -3.33 -7.42
C TYR A 88 -9.81 -3.09 -8.28
N LEU A 89 -10.73 -4.07 -8.36
CA LEU A 89 -11.95 -3.94 -9.15
C LEU A 89 -12.80 -2.75 -8.67
N THR A 90 -12.93 -2.57 -7.35
CA THR A 90 -13.64 -1.41 -6.78
C THR A 90 -13.00 -0.08 -7.19
N MET A 91 -11.66 0.01 -7.24
CA MET A 91 -10.98 1.21 -7.70
C MET A 91 -11.19 1.45 -9.20
N LEU A 92 -11.10 0.41 -10.02
CA LEU A 92 -11.32 0.52 -11.47
C LEU A 92 -12.75 0.97 -11.78
N ASP A 93 -13.75 0.37 -11.13
CA ASP A 93 -15.16 0.78 -11.27
C ASP A 93 -15.37 2.25 -10.88
N ARG A 94 -14.69 2.72 -9.82
CA ARG A 94 -14.76 4.12 -9.40
C ARG A 94 -14.15 5.07 -10.43
N LEU A 95 -13.01 4.69 -11.00
CA LEU A 95 -12.32 5.48 -12.03
C LEU A 95 -13.14 5.53 -13.31
N GLU A 96 -13.71 4.41 -13.75
CA GLU A 96 -14.60 4.35 -14.92
C GLU A 96 -15.80 5.29 -14.75
N ARG A 97 -16.47 5.25 -13.60
CA ARG A 97 -17.58 6.17 -13.29
C ARG A 97 -17.14 7.63 -13.19
N ALA A 98 -15.91 7.91 -12.79
CA ALA A 98 -15.39 9.27 -12.74
C ALA A 98 -15.08 9.81 -14.14
N ASP A 99 -14.47 9.00 -15.00
CA ASP A 99 -14.19 9.34 -16.40
C ASP A 99 -15.47 9.64 -17.19
N GLN A 100 -16.49 8.79 -17.06
CA GLN A 100 -17.80 9.00 -17.69
C GLN A 100 -18.46 10.31 -17.25
N ARG A 101 -18.33 10.68 -15.97
CA ARG A 101 -18.85 11.95 -15.42
C ARG A 101 -18.08 13.17 -15.91
N ASN A 102 -16.78 13.04 -16.14
CA ASN A 102 -15.91 14.10 -16.66
C ASN A 102 -15.98 14.26 -18.19
N GLY A 103 -16.96 13.64 -18.85
CA GLY A 103 -17.18 13.79 -20.29
C GLY A 103 -16.47 12.75 -21.16
N GLY A 104 -15.89 11.69 -20.56
CA GLY A 104 -15.59 10.40 -21.22
C GLY A 104 -14.87 10.47 -22.57
N ARG A 105 -14.00 11.45 -22.77
CA ARG A 105 -13.19 11.56 -23.99
C ARG A 105 -11.74 11.65 -23.60
N ALA A 106 -11.16 10.49 -23.25
CA ALA A 106 -9.82 10.23 -23.74
C ALA A 106 -9.86 10.49 -25.26
N GLU A 107 -9.06 11.44 -25.75
CA GLU A 107 -8.99 11.69 -27.19
C GLU A 107 -8.78 10.34 -27.88
N PRO A 108 -9.58 10.01 -28.92
CA PRO A 108 -9.39 8.76 -29.64
C PRO A 108 -7.94 8.72 -30.13
N LEU A 109 -7.27 7.60 -29.86
CA LEU A 109 -5.88 7.43 -30.25
C LEU A 109 -5.75 7.78 -31.73
N PRO A 110 -4.85 8.71 -32.10
CA PRO A 110 -4.73 9.09 -33.49
C PRO A 110 -4.37 7.86 -34.33
N GLY A 111 -4.97 7.76 -35.52
CA GLY A 111 -4.60 6.75 -36.51
C GLY A 111 -3.13 6.86 -36.90
N TRP A 112 -2.60 5.89 -37.64
CA TRP A 112 -1.16 5.82 -37.98
C TRP A 112 -0.61 7.14 -38.58
N LEU A 113 -1.39 7.81 -39.44
CA LEU A 113 -1.04 9.12 -40.00
C LEU A 113 -1.15 10.27 -38.98
N GLY A 114 -2.10 10.19 -38.04
CA GLY A 114 -2.30 11.19 -36.98
C GLY A 114 -1.23 11.12 -35.88
N ARG A 115 -0.49 10.02 -35.76
CA ARG A 115 0.67 9.92 -34.86
C ARG A 115 1.90 10.65 -35.39
N ARG A 116 1.94 10.96 -36.68
CA ARG A 116 2.96 11.81 -37.32
C ARG A 116 2.43 13.23 -37.55
N ARG A 117 1.84 13.82 -36.51
CA ARG A 117 1.48 15.25 -36.48
C ARG A 117 2.76 16.09 -36.40
N ARG A 118 3.01 16.92 -37.43
CA ARG A 118 4.15 17.86 -37.49
C ARG A 118 3.82 19.22 -36.86
N ASP A 119 2.58 19.39 -36.44
CA ASP A 119 1.94 20.59 -35.93
C ASP A 119 1.84 20.61 -34.39
N LEU A 120 2.23 19.53 -33.71
CA LEU A 120 2.30 19.48 -32.25
C LEU A 120 3.71 19.84 -31.77
N PRO A 121 3.82 20.66 -30.71
CA PRO A 121 5.12 20.94 -30.09
C PRO A 121 5.75 19.64 -29.54
N PRO A 122 7.09 19.57 -29.44
CA PRO A 122 7.77 18.47 -28.79
C PRO A 122 7.16 18.18 -27.42
N GLY A 123 6.94 16.90 -27.09
CA GLY A 123 6.27 16.52 -25.83
C GLY A 123 6.92 17.09 -24.58
N ARG A 124 8.23 17.37 -24.62
CA ARG A 124 8.97 18.03 -23.55
C ARG A 124 8.46 19.46 -23.27
N GLU A 125 8.19 20.25 -24.30
CA GLU A 125 7.70 21.63 -24.15
C GLU A 125 6.29 21.65 -23.53
N LEU A 126 5.46 20.64 -23.81
CA LEU A 126 4.14 20.49 -23.17
C LEU A 126 4.28 20.12 -21.69
N VAL A 127 5.18 19.20 -21.36
CA VAL A 127 5.42 18.77 -19.97
C VAL A 127 5.98 19.92 -19.12
N ASP A 128 6.86 20.74 -19.68
CA ASP A 128 7.43 21.92 -18.99
C ASP A 128 6.37 23.00 -18.67
N GLN A 129 5.25 23.01 -19.40
CA GLN A 129 4.11 23.93 -19.16
C GLN A 129 3.13 23.40 -18.12
N LEU A 130 3.21 22.13 -17.73
CA LEU A 130 2.31 21.57 -16.73
C LEU A 130 2.66 22.11 -15.35
N PRO A 131 1.66 22.41 -14.52
CA PRO A 131 1.89 22.84 -13.15
C PRO A 131 2.70 21.76 -12.41
N THR A 132 3.86 22.16 -11.91
CA THR A 132 4.75 21.31 -11.13
C THR A 132 4.49 21.57 -9.65
N GLY A 133 4.19 20.50 -8.91
CA GLY A 133 3.85 20.57 -7.50
C GLY A 133 2.92 19.44 -7.06
N PRO A 134 2.70 19.25 -5.75
CA PRO A 134 1.72 18.28 -5.28
C PRO A 134 0.33 18.65 -5.79
N ALA A 135 -0.42 17.66 -6.29
CA ALA A 135 -1.80 17.86 -6.70
C ALA A 135 -2.61 18.45 -5.53
N SER A 136 -3.16 19.65 -5.72
CA SER A 136 -4.02 20.27 -4.72
C SER A 136 -5.32 19.46 -4.62
N VAL A 137 -5.54 18.82 -3.48
CA VAL A 137 -6.81 18.18 -3.17
C VAL A 137 -7.82 19.30 -2.96
N THR A 138 -8.68 19.58 -3.94
CA THR A 138 -9.84 20.43 -3.74
C THR A 138 -10.78 19.71 -2.78
N ARG A 139 -10.79 20.13 -1.51
CA ARG A 139 -11.79 19.68 -0.53
C ARG A 139 -13.12 20.30 -0.94
N THR A 140 -14.02 19.50 -1.52
CA THR A 140 -15.42 19.91 -1.71
C THR A 140 -16.04 20.04 -0.31
N GLU A 141 -16.16 21.26 0.18
CA GLU A 141 -16.95 21.57 1.38
C GLU A 141 -18.43 21.48 1.00
N GLU A 142 -19.07 20.36 1.33
CA GLU A 142 -20.52 20.32 1.53
C GLU A 142 -20.81 20.65 3.01
N ALA A 143 -21.21 21.90 3.25
CA ALA A 143 -22.02 22.35 4.37
C ALA A 143 -22.88 23.49 3.78
N GLY A 144 -24.21 23.44 3.75
CA GLY A 144 -25.11 23.07 4.83
C GLY A 144 -25.81 24.36 5.30
N GLU A 145 -26.75 24.85 4.51
CA GLU A 145 -27.72 25.92 4.82
C GLU A 145 -29.05 25.48 4.19
N SER A 146 -30.19 25.39 4.86
CA SER A 146 -30.64 25.69 6.23
C SER A 146 -31.78 24.75 6.60
#